data_AF-A0A377AG97-F1
#
_entry.id   AF-A0A377AG97-F1
#
_cell.length_a   1.000
_cell.length_b   1.000
_cell.length_c   1.000
_cell.angle_alpha   90.00
_cell.angle_beta   90.00
_cell.angle_gamma   90.00
#
_symmetry.space_group_name_H-M   'P 1'
#
loop_
_entity.id
_entity.type
_entity.pdbx_description
1 polymer ?
#
loop_
_entity_poly.entity_id
_entity_poly.type
_entity_poly.pdbx_seq_one_letter_code
_entity_poly.pdbx_strand_id
1 'polypeptide(L)'
;MNANLWFAENGGPYLCYESGAQSLLLALRFPLDDATPEKLENEIEVVVKSMENLYLVLHNQGITLENEHMKIEEISSSDNKHYYAGR
;
A
#
# COMPACT_ATOMS: atom_id res chain seq x y z
N MET A 1 -5.74 -11.52 0.30
CA MET A 1 -5.13 -11.54 -1.05
C MET A 1 -6.11 -11.20 -2.18
N ASN A 2 -7.39 -11.64 -2.15
CA ASN A 2 -8.36 -11.37 -3.23
C ASN A 2 -8.53 -9.87 -3.60
N ALA A 3 -8.43 -8.96 -2.62
CA ALA A 3 -8.52 -7.52 -2.85
C ALA A 3 -7.44 -6.95 -3.80
N ASN A 4 -6.27 -7.59 -3.91
CA ASN A 4 -5.21 -7.14 -4.82
C ASN A 4 -5.60 -7.24 -6.30
N LEU A 5 -6.57 -8.08 -6.66
CA LEU A 5 -7.09 -8.11 -8.03
C LEU A 5 -7.79 -6.79 -8.37
N TRP A 6 -8.65 -6.31 -7.47
CA TRP A 6 -9.32 -5.03 -7.64
C TRP A 6 -8.34 -3.84 -7.64
N PHE A 7 -7.33 -3.85 -6.75
CA PHE A 7 -6.29 -2.83 -6.76
C PHE A 7 -5.51 -2.80 -8.07
N ALA A 8 -5.15 -3.98 -8.61
CA ALA A 8 -4.42 -4.10 -9.87
C ALA A 8 -5.25 -3.61 -11.08
N GLU A 9 -6.55 -3.92 -11.12
CA GLU A 9 -7.45 -3.45 -12.19
C GLU A 9 -7.57 -1.92 -12.24
N ASN A 10 -7.50 -1.26 -11.09
CA ASN A 10 -7.63 0.20 -10.98
C ASN A 10 -6.29 0.95 -11.07
N GLY A 11 -5.17 0.25 -11.27
CA GLY A 11 -3.83 0.86 -11.21
C GLY A 11 -3.49 1.44 -9.83
N GLY A 12 -4.14 0.94 -8.78
CA GLY A 12 -3.99 1.42 -7.42
C GLY A 12 -2.75 0.86 -6.70
N PRO A 13 -2.57 1.21 -5.41
CA PRO A 13 -1.50 0.68 -4.59
C PRO A 13 -1.61 -0.83 -4.38
N TYR A 14 -0.48 -1.48 -4.15
CA TYR A 14 -0.42 -2.88 -3.76
C TYR A 14 -0.74 -3.04 -2.27
N LEU A 15 -1.64 -3.95 -1.93
CA LEU A 15 -1.87 -4.39 -0.55
C LEU A 15 -0.77 -5.38 -0.14
N CYS A 16 0.03 -4.97 0.83
CA CYS A 16 1.25 -5.65 1.28
C CYS A 16 1.20 -5.93 2.78
N TYR A 17 2.04 -6.86 3.23
CA TYR A 17 2.32 -7.10 4.64
C TYR A 17 3.78 -6.75 4.92
N GLU A 18 4.04 -5.94 5.94
CA GLU A 18 5.38 -5.64 6.43
C GLU A 18 5.70 -6.55 7.60
N SER A 19 6.75 -7.35 7.49
CA SER A 19 7.05 -8.39 8.47
C SER A 19 7.65 -7.86 9.78
N GLY A 20 8.33 -6.71 9.75
CA GLY A 20 9.01 -6.16 10.92
C GLY A 20 8.07 -5.58 11.95
N ALA A 21 7.12 -4.76 11.50
CA ALA A 21 6.06 -4.13 12.26
C ALA A 21 4.77 -4.96 12.29
N GLN A 22 4.73 -6.07 11.54
CA GLN A 22 3.54 -6.91 11.38
C GLN A 22 2.31 -6.14 10.89
N SER A 23 2.54 -5.10 10.07
CA SER A 23 1.51 -4.15 9.64
C SER A 23 1.01 -4.43 8.22
N LEU A 24 -0.23 -4.01 7.97
CA LEU A 24 -0.81 -3.97 6.62
C LEU A 24 -0.39 -2.65 5.96
N LEU A 25 0.11 -2.71 4.72
CA LEU A 25 0.60 -1.55 3.98
C LEU A 25 -0.07 -1.42 2.61
N LEU A 26 -0.22 -0.18 2.16
CA LEU A 26 -0.52 0.15 0.77
C LEU A 26 0.72 0.79 0.13
N ALA A 27 1.34 0.09 -0.83
CA ALA A 27 2.55 0.54 -1.49
C ALA A 27 2.27 1.00 -2.92
N LEU A 28 2.64 2.23 -3.27
CA LEU A 28 2.50 2.78 -4.61
C LEU A 28 3.85 3.30 -5.11
N ARG A 29 4.23 2.92 -6.33
CA ARG A 29 5.46 3.40 -6.96
C ARG A 29 5.20 4.75 -7.63
N PHE A 30 5.93 5.78 -7.23
CA PHE A 30 5.94 7.07 -7.91
C PHE A 30 7.18 7.20 -8.83
N PRO A 31 7.01 7.42 -10.15
CA PRO A 31 8.13 7.69 -11.04
C PRO A 31 8.75 9.07 -10.76
N LEU A 32 10.08 9.16 -10.84
CA LEU A 32 10.80 10.42 -10.60
C LEU A 32 11.00 11.25 -11.87
N ASP A 33 10.87 10.64 -13.05
CA ASP A 33 10.92 11.33 -14.33
C ASP A 33 9.69 12.24 -14.45
N ASP A 34 9.90 13.52 -14.77
CA ASP A 34 8.86 14.57 -14.83
C ASP A 34 8.02 14.72 -13.54
N ALA A 35 8.58 14.33 -12.39
CA ALA A 35 7.93 14.48 -11.10
C ALA A 35 7.73 15.95 -10.73
N THR A 36 6.52 16.29 -10.27
CA THR A 36 6.22 17.57 -9.64
C THR A 36 5.57 17.33 -8.28
N PRO A 37 5.64 18.31 -7.36
CA PRO A 37 4.95 18.22 -6.08
C PRO A 37 3.44 17.95 -6.24
N GLU A 38 2.78 18.56 -7.23
CA GLU A 38 1.35 18.34 -7.46
C GLU A 38 1.06 16.89 -7.89
N LYS A 39 1.92 16.30 -8.74
CA LYS A 39 1.80 14.88 -9.10
C LYS A 39 1.99 13.98 -7.88
N LEU A 40 2.97 14.29 -7.02
CA LEU A 40 3.19 13.52 -5.81
C LEU A 40 2.00 13.61 -4.84
N GLU A 41 1.45 14.81 -4.63
CA GLU A 41 0.28 15.02 -3.78
C GLU A 41 -0.94 14.27 -4.30
N ASN A 42 -1.19 14.30 -5.61
CA ASN A 42 -2.26 13.52 -6.24
C ASN A 42 -2.09 12.01 -6.04
N GLU A 43 -0.86 11.50 -6.11
CA GLU A 43 -0.57 10.07 -5.93
C GLU A 43 -0.66 9.66 -4.45
N ILE A 44 -0.31 10.54 -3.50
CA ILE A 44 -0.57 10.35 -2.08
C ILE A 44 -2.10 10.26 -1.84
N GLU A 45 -2.89 11.13 -2.47
CA GLU A 45 -4.34 11.13 -2.37
C GLU A 45 -4.97 9.82 -2.86
N VAL A 46 -4.40 9.19 -3.89
CA VAL A 46 -4.80 7.85 -4.36
C VAL A 46 -4.58 6.80 -3.28
N VAL A 47 -3.46 6.86 -2.56
CA VAL A 47 -3.17 5.94 -1.44
C VAL A 47 -4.15 6.18 -0.29
N VAL A 48 -4.41 7.43 0.09
CA VAL A 48 -5.36 7.77 1.18
C VAL A 48 -6.76 7.26 0.86
N LYS A 49 -7.29 7.51 -0.34
CA LYS A 49 -8.61 6.99 -0.77
C LYS A 49 -8.66 5.46 -0.77
N SER A 50 -7.55 4.82 -1.11
CA SER A 50 -7.43 3.36 -1.06
C SER A 50 -7.48 2.84 0.38
N MET A 51 -6.85 3.55 1.33
CA MET A 51 -6.93 3.25 2.76
C MET A 51 -8.37 3.43 3.28
N GLU A 52 -9.05 4.51 2.91
CA GLU A 52 -10.44 4.77 3.29
C GLU A 52 -11.38 3.64 2.83
N ASN A 53 -11.26 3.23 1.56
CA ASN A 53 -12.03 2.13 1.01
C ASN A 53 -11.75 0.80 1.72
N LEU A 54 -10.48 0.55 2.06
CA LEU A 54 -10.10 -0.64 2.82
C LEU A 54 -10.73 -0.65 4.21
N TYR A 55 -10.65 0.46 4.94
CA TYR A 55 -11.31 0.61 6.24
C TYR A 55 -12.82 0.41 6.14
N LEU A 56 -13.47 0.97 5.10
CA LEU A 56 -14.90 0.80 4.87
C LEU A 56 -15.29 -0.66 4.63
N VAL A 57 -14.54 -1.38 3.79
CA VAL A 57 -14.81 -2.80 3.50
C VAL A 57 -14.62 -3.67 4.74
N LEU A 58 -13.55 -3.45 5.51
CA LEU A 58 -13.29 -4.18 6.75
C LEU A 58 -14.37 -3.89 7.79
N HIS A 59 -14.76 -2.63 7.95
CA HIS A 59 -15.84 -2.22 8.85
C HIS A 59 -17.17 -2.91 8.49
N ASN A 60 -17.53 -2.95 7.20
CA ASN A 60 -18.73 -3.64 6.72
C ASN A 60 -18.71 -5.16 6.97
N GLN A 61 -17.53 -5.74 7.19
CA GLN A 61 -17.33 -7.14 7.57
C GLN A 61 -17.23 -7.35 9.09
N GLY A 62 -17.34 -6.29 9.89
CA GLY A 62 -17.17 -6.35 11.34
C GLY A 62 -15.71 -6.49 11.79
N ILE A 63 -14.75 -6.16 10.92
CA ILE A 63 -13.31 -6.21 11.20
C ILE A 63 -12.80 -4.79 11.45
N THR A 64 -12.06 -4.61 12.55
CA THR A 64 -11.36 -3.36 12.86
C THR A 64 -9.88 -3.67 12.99
N LEU A 65 -9.03 -2.92 12.29
CA LEU A 65 -7.59 -3.01 12.45
C LEU A 65 -7.16 -2.20 13.68
N GLU A 66 -6.29 -2.76 14.51
CA GLU A 66 -5.61 -2.00 15.55
C GLU A 66 -4.67 -1.00 14.88
N ASN A 67 -4.79 0.28 15.25
CA ASN A 67 -4.06 1.36 14.60
C ASN A 67 -2.68 1.57 15.23
N GLU A 68 -1.88 0.51 15.22
CA GLU A 68 -0.50 0.49 15.71
C GLU A 68 0.49 0.60 14.53
N HIS A 69 1.73 0.99 14.82
CA HIS A 69 2.80 1.09 13.80
C HIS A 69 2.52 2.04 12.62
N MET A 70 1.78 3.13 12.87
CA MET A 70 1.51 4.21 11.90
C MET A 70 2.76 4.88 11.31
N LYS A 71 3.89 4.82 12.02
CA LYS A 71 5.17 5.32 11.54
C LYS A 71 6.03 4.14 11.09
N ILE A 72 6.46 4.19 9.83
CA ILE A 72 7.36 3.20 9.24
C ILE A 72 8.78 3.75 9.37
N GLU A 73 9.48 3.38 10.43
CA GLU A 73 10.88 3.77 10.66
C GLU A 73 11.86 2.90 9.86
N GLU A 74 11.51 1.62 9.67
CA GLU A 74 12.31 0.63 8.94
C GLU A 74 11.38 -0.32 8.15
N ILE A 75 11.85 -0.82 7.01
CA ILE A 75 11.18 -1.86 6.21
C ILE A 75 12.06 -3.11 6.24
N SER A 76 11.51 -4.23 6.68
CA SER A 76 12.23 -5.50 6.69
C SER A 76 12.56 -5.93 5.27
N SER A 77 13.84 -6.18 5.01
CA SER A 77 14.28 -6.67 3.70
C SER A 77 14.17 -8.18 3.60
N SER A 78 13.91 -8.66 2.38
CA SER A 78 13.99 -10.09 2.05
C SER A 78 15.13 -10.30 1.05
N ASP A 79 15.94 -11.34 1.26
CA ASP A 79 16.98 -11.76 0.30
C ASP A 79 16.38 -12.09 -1.08
N ASN A 80 15.10 -12.48 -1.10
CA ASN A 80 14.40 -12.82 -2.33
C ASN A 80 13.89 -11.61 -3.12
N LYS A 81 14.13 -10.37 -2.65
CA LYS A 81 13.55 -9.15 -3.24
C LYS A 81 13.77 -9.00 -4.74
N HIS A 82 14.90 -9.47 -5.24
CA HIS A 82 15.25 -9.37 -6.66
C HIS A 82 14.54 -10.41 -7.54
N TYR A 83 14.03 -11.49 -6.95
CA TYR A 83 13.19 -12.47 -7.67
C TYR A 83 11.73 -12.02 -7.79
N TYR A 84 11.30 -11.02 -7.01
CA TYR A 84 9.95 -10.45 -7.07
C TYR A 84 9.82 -9.38 -8.16
N ALA A 85 10.37 -9.66 -9.34
CA ALA A 85 10.30 -8.82 -10.52
C ALA A 85 10.00 -9.69 -11.75
N GLY A 86 9.35 -9.12 -12.76
CA GLY A 86 9.10 -9.81 -14.03
C GLY A 86 10.33 -9.92 -14.94
N ARG A 87 11.50 -9.50 -14.48
CA ARG A 87 12.76 -9.44 -15.23
C ARG A 87 13.96 -9.59 -14.30
#